data_AF-A0A7J7MP22-F1
#
_entry.id   AF-A0A7J7MP22-F1
#
_cell.length_a   1.000
_cell.length_b   1.000
_cell.length_c   1.000
_cell.angle_alpha   90.00
_cell.angle_beta   90.00
_cell.angle_gamma   90.00
#
_symmetry.space_group_name_H-M   'P 1'
#
loop_
_entity.id
_entity.type
_entity.pdbx_description
1 polymer ?
#
loop_
_entity_poly.entity_id
_entity_poly.type
_entity_poly.pdbx_seq_one_letter_code
_entity_poly.pdbx_strand_id
1 'polypeptide(L)'
;MKSDKEVIEQVDEENQAQEGGAKKGTSNAKNYTFRCTGLGLYKIFAALPEEENGVIRTTCIAPLLLIDLIATMSTLVVEIFDRHLSDMNFKFGGTIIQMKPIHVCLILGLHVSPIANEFLFVDPEHMTNFRMRRFPKKKNIYGLKEIDDALKQAKLERHHDDVLRLNLLKIILSFLLPNKGRNVGVKYVDLVDSLVQFNRFPWGGQVYKFFWSQIVEFADYRSAAGKKSDKALSLHGCTRVLMIWTFLSILSLKFQRIEESIHLFPKLQGWRMTSFKRRQIVCLKSFLLTPKCW
;
A
#
# COMPACT_ATOMS: atom_id res chain seq x y z
N MET A 1 10.19 20.19 18.88
CA MET A 1 9.95 18.86 18.27
C MET A 1 8.80 18.23 19.03
N LYS A 2 7.69 17.91 18.37
CA LYS A 2 6.63 17.11 19.02
C LYS A 2 7.13 15.68 19.20
N SER A 3 6.78 15.02 20.30
CA SER A 3 7.15 13.62 20.50
C SER A 3 6.39 12.72 19.52
N ASP A 4 6.96 11.58 19.12
CA ASP A 4 6.29 10.64 18.21
C ASP A 4 4.91 10.20 18.71
N LYS A 5 4.67 10.20 20.03
CA LYS A 5 3.37 9.95 20.66
C LYS A 5 2.33 11.04 20.34
N GLU A 6 2.71 12.32 20.40
CA GLU A 6 1.81 13.44 20.11
C GLU A 6 1.42 13.49 18.62
N VAL A 7 2.33 13.05 17.74
CA VAL A 7 2.03 12.92 16.30
C VAL A 7 1.05 11.77 16.05
N ILE A 8 1.18 10.67 16.79
CA ILE A 8 0.26 9.52 16.70
C ILE A 8 -1.14 9.90 17.18
N GLU A 9 -1.27 10.60 18.31
CA GLU A 9 -2.57 11.03 18.83
C GLU A 9 -3.26 12.03 17.89
N GLN A 10 -2.52 12.98 17.31
CA GLN A 10 -3.09 13.92 16.32
C GLN A 10 -3.53 13.24 15.01
N VAL A 11 -2.79 12.22 14.55
CA VAL A 11 -3.16 11.46 13.35
C VAL A 11 -4.34 10.52 13.62
N ASP A 12 -4.43 9.93 14.82
CA ASP A 12 -5.58 9.12 15.23
C ASP A 12 -6.83 10.00 15.42
N GLU A 13 -6.71 11.22 15.96
CA GLU A 13 -7.81 12.20 16.02
C GLU A 13 -8.26 12.69 14.64
N GLU A 14 -7.34 12.96 13.69
CA GLU A 14 -7.71 13.35 12.32
C GLU A 14 -8.36 12.21 11.54
N ASN A 15 -7.95 10.95 11.76
CA ASN A 15 -8.59 9.78 11.14
C ASN A 15 -9.94 9.46 11.79
N GLN A 16 -10.08 9.59 13.11
CA GLN A 16 -11.36 9.41 13.81
C GLN A 16 -12.35 10.54 13.50
N ALA A 17 -11.88 11.77 13.29
CA ALA A 17 -12.72 12.88 12.81
C ALA A 17 -13.22 12.65 11.37
N GLN A 18 -12.45 11.96 10.54
CA GLN A 18 -12.89 11.52 9.20
C GLN A 18 -13.84 10.31 9.23
N GLU A 19 -13.76 9.45 10.25
CA GLU A 19 -14.67 8.32 10.43
C GLU A 19 -15.95 8.67 11.22
N GLY A 20 -15.94 9.74 12.04
CA GLY A 20 -17.04 10.16 12.92
C GLY A 20 -17.91 11.33 12.42
N GLY A 21 -17.60 11.91 11.25
CA GLY A 21 -18.23 13.12 10.72
C GLY A 21 -19.58 12.92 10.03
N ALA A 22 -20.55 12.24 10.65
CA ALA A 22 -21.94 12.28 10.21
C ALA A 22 -22.66 13.45 10.90
N LYS A 23 -22.61 14.67 10.34
CA LYS A 23 -23.62 15.70 10.59
C LYS A 23 -23.67 16.80 9.51
N LYS A 24 -24.81 16.78 8.81
CA LYS A 24 -25.54 17.86 8.11
C LYS A 24 -24.70 18.96 7.44
N GLY A 25 -24.44 18.74 6.15
CA GLY A 25 -24.06 19.77 5.18
C GLY A 25 -24.00 19.13 3.80
N THR A 26 -24.83 19.62 2.88
CA THR A 26 -25.02 19.13 1.51
C THR A 26 -23.71 18.96 0.72
N SER A 27 -23.25 17.72 0.56
CA SER A 27 -22.66 17.19 -0.68
C SER A 27 -22.66 15.66 -0.62
N ASN A 28 -22.94 14.99 -1.74
CA ASN A 28 -22.92 13.54 -1.89
C ASN A 28 -21.50 12.96 -1.65
N ALA A 29 -21.06 12.87 -0.41
CA ALA A 29 -19.83 12.17 -0.05
C ALA A 29 -20.09 10.67 -0.12
N LYS A 30 -19.78 10.06 -1.27
CA LYS A 30 -19.72 8.59 -1.41
C LYS A 30 -18.72 8.06 -0.38
N ASN A 31 -19.12 7.09 0.43
CA ASN A 31 -18.26 6.48 1.45
C ASN A 31 -17.18 5.62 0.79
N TYR A 32 -15.95 6.12 0.73
CA TYR A 32 -14.79 5.37 0.26
C TYR A 32 -13.92 4.92 1.43
N THR A 33 -13.53 3.64 1.48
CA THR A 33 -12.59 3.14 2.49
C THR A 33 -11.25 2.80 1.85
N PHE A 34 -10.16 3.37 2.36
CA PHE A 34 -8.79 3.10 1.89
C PHE A 34 -8.06 2.24 2.91
N ARG A 35 -7.50 1.10 2.50
CA ARG A 35 -6.91 0.12 3.45
C ARG A 35 -5.41 -0.12 3.30
N CYS A 36 -4.68 0.90 2.84
CA CYS A 36 -3.22 0.96 2.95
C CYS A 36 -2.87 2.21 3.78
N THR A 37 -2.84 2.06 5.10
CA THR A 37 -2.34 3.12 5.97
C THR A 37 -0.91 2.76 6.34
N GLY A 38 0.03 3.65 6.06
CA GLY A 38 1.38 3.48 6.61
C GLY A 38 1.41 3.65 8.11
N LEU A 39 0.30 4.07 8.75
CA LEU A 39 0.10 3.91 10.19
C LEU A 39 0.11 2.43 10.59
N GLY A 40 -0.56 1.54 9.82
CA GLY A 40 -0.51 0.10 10.06
C GLY A 40 0.91 -0.46 9.91
N LEU A 41 1.62 -0.02 8.88
CA LEU A 41 3.01 -0.40 8.65
C LEU A 41 3.96 0.12 9.73
N TYR A 42 3.82 1.39 10.12
CA TYR A 42 4.56 2.01 11.21
C TYR A 42 4.32 1.29 12.54
N LYS A 43 3.06 0.95 12.85
CA LYS A 43 2.71 0.17 14.05
C LYS A 43 3.38 -1.21 14.06
N ILE A 44 3.60 -1.84 12.90
CA ILE A 44 4.35 -3.09 12.79
C ILE A 44 5.83 -2.84 13.12
N PHE A 45 6.45 -1.86 12.49
CA PHE A 45 7.87 -1.53 12.71
C PHE A 45 8.18 -1.03 14.12
N ALA A 46 7.28 -0.27 14.74
CA ALA A 46 7.42 0.20 16.11
C ALA A 46 7.26 -0.93 17.15
N ALA A 47 6.59 -2.03 16.79
CA ALA A 47 6.34 -3.18 17.67
C ALA A 47 7.33 -4.34 17.46
N LEU A 48 8.31 -4.16 16.57
CA LEU A 48 9.37 -5.13 16.28
C LEU A 48 10.54 -4.95 17.27
N PRO A 49 11.03 -6.02 17.91
CA PRO A 49 12.25 -5.94 18.69
C PRO A 49 13.47 -5.60 17.81
N GLU A 50 14.55 -5.14 18.44
CA GLU A 50 15.73 -4.63 17.71
C GLU A 50 16.39 -5.68 16.81
N GLU A 51 16.44 -6.93 17.25
CA GLU A 51 17.03 -8.03 16.48
C GLU A 51 16.27 -8.26 15.17
N GLU A 52 14.94 -8.41 15.23
CA GLU A 52 14.10 -8.60 14.05
C GLU A 52 14.11 -7.36 13.14
N ASN A 53 14.19 -6.16 13.71
CA ASN A 53 14.36 -4.91 12.95
C ASN A 53 15.71 -4.91 12.20
N GLY A 54 16.78 -5.37 12.85
CA GLY A 54 18.09 -5.58 12.24
C GLY A 54 18.01 -6.50 11.02
N VAL A 55 17.29 -7.63 11.14
CA VAL A 55 17.11 -8.54 10.01
C VAL A 55 16.27 -7.91 8.90
N ILE A 56 15.16 -7.22 9.22
CA ILE A 56 14.33 -6.56 8.20
C ILE A 56 15.11 -5.52 7.40
N ARG A 57 16.07 -4.82 8.01
CA ARG A 57 16.96 -3.87 7.31
C ARG A 57 17.85 -4.54 6.25
N THR A 58 18.06 -5.85 6.32
CA THR A 58 18.79 -6.63 5.30
C THR A 58 17.89 -7.14 4.16
N THR A 59 16.57 -6.96 4.27
CA THR A 59 15.61 -7.46 3.29
C THR A 59 15.31 -6.43 2.19
N CYS A 60 14.71 -6.89 1.09
CA CYS A 60 14.28 -6.02 0.00
C CYS A 60 13.19 -5.01 0.39
N ILE A 61 12.54 -5.19 1.54
CA ILE A 61 11.53 -4.27 2.07
C ILE A 61 12.11 -3.23 3.04
N ALA A 62 13.42 -3.25 3.29
CA ALA A 62 14.09 -2.26 4.13
C ALA A 62 13.73 -0.80 3.77
N PRO A 63 13.58 -0.41 2.49
CA PRO A 63 13.19 0.96 2.17
C PRO A 63 11.80 1.36 2.72
N LEU A 64 10.93 0.38 3.01
CA LEU A 64 9.62 0.62 3.60
C LEU A 64 9.71 1.02 5.09
N LEU A 65 10.82 0.72 5.79
CA LEU A 65 11.05 1.18 7.17
C LEU A 65 11.09 2.70 7.27
N LEU A 66 11.41 3.38 6.18
CA LEU A 66 11.54 4.83 6.09
C LEU A 66 10.23 5.51 5.73
N ILE A 67 9.13 4.75 5.75
CA ILE A 67 7.80 5.27 5.50
C ILE A 67 7.36 6.10 6.69
N ASP A 68 7.32 7.41 6.47
CA ASP A 68 6.64 8.30 7.39
C ASP A 68 5.11 8.13 7.31
N LEU A 69 4.44 8.69 8.31
CA LEU A 69 2.98 8.80 8.43
C LEU A 69 2.41 9.69 7.30
N ILE A 70 2.37 9.17 6.07
CA ILE A 70 1.68 9.83 4.96
C ILE A 70 0.19 9.57 5.08
N ALA A 71 -0.60 10.57 5.45
CA ALA A 71 -2.05 10.44 5.43
C ALA A 71 -2.52 10.13 3.99
N THR A 72 -3.33 9.08 3.83
CA THR A 72 -3.92 8.77 2.53
C THR A 72 -4.99 9.81 2.24
N MET A 73 -4.81 10.60 1.18
CA MET A 73 -5.78 11.63 0.80
C MET A 73 -6.89 11.02 -0.03
N SER A 74 -7.93 10.52 0.64
CA SER A 74 -9.11 9.86 0.05
C SER A 74 -9.68 10.61 -1.16
N THR A 75 -9.93 11.91 -1.00
CA THR A 75 -10.46 12.78 -2.06
C THR A 75 -9.57 12.85 -3.29
N LEU A 76 -8.25 12.95 -3.08
CA LEU A 76 -7.28 12.96 -4.17
C LEU A 76 -7.29 11.62 -4.92
N VAL A 77 -7.32 10.52 -4.18
CA VAL A 77 -7.35 9.19 -4.79
C VAL A 77 -8.58 9.07 -5.70
N VAL A 78 -9.78 9.40 -5.20
CA VAL A 78 -11.02 9.36 -6.00
C VAL A 78 -10.90 10.19 -7.28
N GLU A 79 -10.35 11.41 -7.19
CA GLU A 79 -10.11 12.25 -8.36
C GLU A 79 -9.16 11.58 -9.37
N ILE A 80 -8.05 10.99 -8.91
CA ILE A 80 -7.14 10.27 -9.79
C ILE A 80 -7.90 9.12 -10.50
N PHE A 81 -8.73 8.39 -9.78
CA PHE A 81 -9.56 7.32 -10.34
C PHE A 81 -10.59 7.82 -11.36
N ASP A 82 -11.19 8.99 -11.17
CA ASP A 82 -12.10 9.61 -12.14
C ASP A 82 -11.42 9.98 -13.48
N ARG A 83 -10.09 9.95 -13.52
CA ARG A 83 -9.28 10.19 -14.72
C ARG A 83 -8.77 8.91 -15.36
N HIS A 84 -9.04 7.74 -14.77
CA HIS A 84 -8.69 6.46 -15.35
C HIS A 84 -9.45 6.23 -16.66
N LEU A 85 -8.76 5.71 -17.67
CA LEU A 85 -9.31 5.29 -18.95
C LEU A 85 -9.32 3.76 -19.02
N SER A 86 -8.22 3.16 -19.46
CA SER A 86 -7.97 1.72 -19.58
C SER A 86 -6.47 1.45 -19.46
N ASP A 87 -6.05 0.21 -19.22
CA ASP A 87 -4.64 -0.24 -19.19
C ASP A 87 -3.66 0.65 -18.41
N MET A 88 -4.06 1.07 -17.20
CA MET A 88 -3.32 1.99 -16.33
C MET A 88 -3.09 3.38 -16.94
N ASN A 89 -3.89 3.77 -17.94
CA ASN A 89 -3.85 5.09 -18.54
C ASN A 89 -4.76 6.05 -17.76
N PHE A 90 -4.24 7.25 -17.52
CA PHE A 90 -4.95 8.32 -16.84
C PHE A 90 -4.85 9.62 -17.66
N LYS A 91 -5.96 10.35 -17.80
CA LYS A 91 -5.99 11.64 -18.51
C LYS A 91 -5.79 12.80 -17.52
N PHE A 92 -4.69 13.53 -17.69
CA PHE A 92 -4.30 14.68 -16.88
C PHE A 92 -4.03 15.89 -17.78
N GLY A 93 -4.83 16.96 -17.66
CA GLY A 93 -4.65 18.20 -18.43
C GLY A 93 -4.52 17.97 -19.95
N GLY A 94 -5.37 17.11 -20.51
CA GLY A 94 -5.34 16.74 -21.94
C GLY A 94 -4.36 15.62 -22.30
N THR A 95 -3.37 15.32 -21.45
CA THR A 95 -2.34 14.30 -21.72
C THR A 95 -2.72 12.96 -21.11
N ILE A 96 -2.50 11.87 -21.86
CA ILE A 96 -2.65 10.51 -21.36
C ILE A 96 -1.31 10.02 -20.82
N ILE A 97 -1.28 9.62 -19.55
CA ILE A 97 -0.09 9.08 -18.90
C ILE A 97 -0.38 7.67 -18.43
N GLN A 98 0.49 6.74 -18.83
CA GLN A 98 0.41 5.35 -18.40
C GLN A 98 1.23 5.11 -17.13
N MET A 99 0.62 4.52 -16.10
CA MET A 99 1.38 3.99 -14.97
C MET A 99 1.98 2.63 -15.36
N LYS A 100 3.30 2.49 -15.25
CA LYS A 100 4.06 1.27 -15.57
C LYS A 100 4.60 0.60 -14.29
N PRO A 101 4.96 -0.70 -14.33
CA PRO A 101 5.56 -1.40 -13.20
C PRO A 101 6.79 -0.70 -12.62
N ILE A 102 7.64 -0.11 -13.48
CA ILE A 102 8.84 0.63 -13.04
C ILE A 102 8.52 1.78 -12.10
N HIS A 103 7.33 2.39 -12.19
CA HIS A 103 6.94 3.45 -11.24
C HIS A 103 6.77 2.90 -9.83
N VAL A 104 6.28 1.66 -9.67
CA VAL A 104 6.20 1.00 -8.36
C VAL A 104 7.60 0.76 -7.80
N CYS A 105 8.53 0.34 -8.65
CA CYS A 105 9.93 0.16 -8.26
C CYS A 105 10.57 1.47 -7.77
N LEU A 106 10.45 2.54 -8.56
CA LEU A 106 11.01 3.84 -8.20
C LEU A 106 10.39 4.39 -6.91
N ILE A 107 9.09 4.16 -6.70
CA ILE A 107 8.37 4.69 -5.55
C ILE A 107 8.64 3.90 -4.27
N LEU A 108 8.61 2.56 -4.32
CA LEU A 108 8.73 1.72 -3.13
C LEU A 108 10.14 1.17 -2.90
N GLY A 109 11.03 1.23 -3.89
CA GLY A 109 12.36 0.61 -3.84
C GLY A 109 12.34 -0.90 -4.06
N LEU A 110 11.23 -1.43 -4.59
CA LEU A 110 11.01 -2.85 -4.81
C LEU A 110 11.33 -3.22 -6.25
N HIS A 111 12.18 -4.23 -6.47
CA HIS A 111 12.54 -4.62 -7.83
C HIS A 111 11.34 -5.16 -8.63
N VAL A 112 11.43 -5.01 -9.94
CA VAL A 112 10.45 -5.51 -10.91
C VAL A 112 11.20 -6.41 -11.88
N SER A 113 10.81 -7.66 -11.94
CA SER A 113 11.27 -8.63 -12.94
C SER A 113 10.13 -9.60 -13.25
N PRO A 114 10.20 -10.38 -14.34
CA PRO A 114 9.32 -11.51 -14.54
C PRO A 114 9.36 -12.44 -13.31
N ILE A 115 8.19 -12.97 -12.94
CA ILE A 115 8.10 -13.96 -11.86
C ILE A 115 8.68 -15.26 -12.41
N ALA A 116 9.80 -15.72 -11.83
CA ALA A 116 10.41 -16.99 -12.19
C ALA A 116 9.45 -18.16 -11.91
N ASN A 117 9.56 -19.24 -12.69
CA ASN A 117 8.70 -20.42 -12.57
C ASN A 117 8.71 -21.02 -11.15
N GLU A 118 9.85 -20.94 -10.45
CA GLU A 118 10.01 -21.36 -9.05
C GLU A 118 9.01 -20.70 -8.08
N PHE A 119 8.50 -19.51 -8.42
CA PHE A 119 7.49 -18.80 -7.62
C PHE A 119 6.06 -18.98 -8.13
N LEU A 120 5.87 -19.52 -9.33
CA LEU A 120 4.57 -19.76 -9.94
C LEU A 120 4.02 -21.14 -9.56
N PHE A 121 4.90 -22.14 -9.51
CA PHE A 121 4.55 -23.52 -9.23
C PHE A 121 4.94 -23.86 -7.79
N VAL A 122 4.14 -23.38 -6.83
CA VAL A 122 4.24 -23.82 -5.44
C VAL A 122 3.36 -25.06 -5.29
N ASP A 123 3.97 -26.19 -4.99
CA ASP A 123 3.25 -27.40 -4.60
C ASP A 123 2.43 -27.10 -3.33
N PRO A 124 1.09 -27.13 -3.38
CA PRO A 124 0.26 -26.83 -2.22
C PRO A 124 0.41 -27.84 -1.08
N GLU A 125 0.86 -29.06 -1.41
CA GLU A 125 1.07 -30.18 -0.48
C GLU A 125 2.44 -30.11 0.21
N HIS A 126 3.44 -29.52 -0.46
CA HIS A 126 4.70 -29.19 0.19
C HIS A 126 4.47 -28.09 1.24
N MET A 127 4.72 -28.42 2.52
CA MET A 127 4.64 -27.46 3.62
C MET A 127 6.02 -27.22 4.21
N THR A 128 6.41 -25.94 4.22
CA THR A 128 7.58 -25.50 4.97
C THR A 128 7.44 -25.79 6.47
N ASN A 129 8.57 -25.92 7.17
CA ASN A 129 8.56 -26.11 8.63
C ASN A 129 7.81 -24.97 9.35
N PHE A 130 8.00 -23.73 8.88
CA PHE A 130 7.26 -22.58 9.37
C PHE A 130 5.74 -22.73 9.17
N ARG A 131 5.29 -23.10 7.95
CA ARG A 131 3.87 -23.31 7.65
C ARG A 131 3.28 -24.45 8.46
N MET A 132 3.98 -25.57 8.62
CA MET A 132 3.51 -26.69 9.45
C MET A 132 3.30 -26.29 10.90
N ARG A 133 4.21 -25.49 11.47
CA ARG A 133 4.09 -25.02 12.87
C ARG A 133 2.96 -24.01 13.06
N ARG A 134 2.85 -23.02 12.17
CA ARG A 134 1.96 -21.86 12.39
C ARG A 134 0.61 -21.96 11.69
N PHE A 135 0.53 -22.69 10.58
CA PHE A 135 -0.68 -22.82 9.77
C PHE A 135 -0.92 -24.28 9.33
N PRO A 136 -0.97 -25.25 10.28
CA PRO A 136 -1.05 -26.67 9.95
C PRO A 136 -2.30 -26.98 9.13
N LYS A 137 -2.13 -27.78 8.06
CA LYS A 137 -3.22 -28.27 7.19
C LYS A 137 -4.02 -27.17 6.48
N LYS A 138 -3.54 -25.92 6.50
CA LYS A 138 -4.21 -24.81 5.80
C LYS A 138 -3.68 -24.69 4.37
N LYS A 139 -4.63 -24.67 3.43
CA LYS A 139 -4.39 -24.34 2.01
C LYS A 139 -4.37 -22.83 1.75
N ASN A 140 -4.81 -22.03 2.74
CA ASN A 140 -5.01 -20.60 2.66
C ASN A 140 -4.99 -20.01 4.08
N ILE A 141 -4.40 -18.83 4.26
CA ILE A 141 -4.50 -18.06 5.52
C ILE A 141 -5.62 -17.02 5.38
N TYR A 142 -6.48 -16.92 6.38
CA TYR A 142 -7.68 -16.08 6.37
C TYR A 142 -7.42 -14.74 7.07
N GLY A 143 -6.62 -13.89 6.40
CA GLY A 143 -6.47 -12.47 6.74
C GLY A 143 -5.56 -12.17 7.95
N LEU A 144 -5.52 -10.87 8.31
CA LEU A 144 -4.57 -10.33 9.30
C LEU A 144 -4.78 -10.86 10.72
N LYS A 145 -6.03 -11.14 11.12
CA LYS A 145 -6.34 -11.63 12.47
C LYS A 145 -5.63 -12.95 12.77
N GLU A 146 -5.63 -13.86 11.81
CA GLU A 146 -4.98 -15.17 11.96
C GLU A 146 -3.46 -15.03 12.14
N ILE A 147 -2.85 -14.05 11.47
CA ILE A 147 -1.42 -13.74 11.64
C ILE A 147 -1.16 -13.08 12.98
N ASP A 148 -2.04 -12.19 13.44
CA ASP A 148 -1.92 -11.56 14.75
C ASP A 148 -2.02 -12.60 15.87
N ASP A 149 -2.92 -13.58 15.74
CA ASP A 149 -3.05 -14.67 16.71
C ASP A 149 -1.82 -15.59 16.69
N ALA A 150 -1.32 -15.97 15.51
CA ALA A 150 -0.08 -16.74 15.37
C ALA A 150 1.14 -15.97 15.90
N LEU A 151 1.19 -14.65 15.72
CA LEU A 151 2.27 -13.79 16.19
C LEU A 151 2.29 -13.69 17.71
N LYS A 152 1.11 -13.59 18.36
CA LYS A 152 1.01 -13.64 19.82
C LYS A 152 1.53 -14.97 20.35
N GLN A 153 1.13 -16.08 19.73
CA GLN A 153 1.60 -17.40 20.11
C GLN A 153 3.12 -17.55 19.95
N ALA A 154 3.68 -17.14 18.80
CA ALA A 154 5.12 -17.21 18.56
C ALA A 154 5.93 -16.38 19.58
N LYS A 155 5.42 -15.22 20.00
CA LYS A 155 6.02 -14.39 21.05
C LYS A 155 5.99 -15.09 22.41
N LEU A 156 4.88 -15.72 22.78
CA LEU A 156 4.75 -16.46 24.03
C LEU A 156 5.71 -17.65 24.09
N GLU A 157 5.87 -18.35 22.96
CA GLU A 157 6.78 -19.48 22.81
C GLU A 157 8.25 -19.08 22.59
N ARG A 158 8.55 -17.77 22.50
CA ARG A 158 9.89 -17.21 22.23
C ARG A 158 10.53 -17.74 20.94
N HIS A 159 9.72 -18.02 19.92
CA HIS A 159 10.20 -18.41 18.59
C HIS A 159 10.50 -17.16 17.74
N HIS A 160 11.63 -16.50 17.99
CA HIS A 160 12.08 -15.28 17.30
C HIS A 160 12.03 -15.39 15.76
N ASP A 161 12.46 -16.53 15.24
CA ASP A 161 12.42 -16.85 13.81
C ASP A 161 11.01 -16.81 13.21
N ASP A 162 10.01 -17.33 13.94
CA ASP A 162 8.63 -17.32 13.49
C ASP A 162 8.02 -15.91 13.66
N VAL A 163 8.43 -15.17 14.70
CA VAL A 163 8.03 -13.76 14.91
C VAL A 163 8.46 -12.90 13.74
N LEU A 164 9.70 -13.03 13.26
CA LEU A 164 10.19 -12.32 12.08
C LEU A 164 9.33 -12.64 10.84
N ARG A 165 9.16 -13.93 10.53
CA ARG A 165 8.39 -14.40 9.36
C ARG A 165 6.94 -13.94 9.38
N LEU A 166 6.30 -13.97 10.55
CA LEU A 166 4.93 -13.49 10.74
C LEU A 166 4.83 -11.97 10.55
N ASN A 167 5.83 -11.20 10.98
CA ASN A 167 5.86 -9.76 10.72
C ASN A 167 6.06 -9.45 9.24
N LEU A 168 6.93 -10.18 8.52
CA LEU A 168 7.07 -10.05 7.07
C LEU A 168 5.74 -10.35 6.36
N LEU A 169 5.05 -11.42 6.76
CA LEU A 169 3.73 -11.76 6.23
C LEU A 169 2.69 -10.68 6.54
N LYS A 170 2.72 -10.10 7.74
CA LYS A 170 1.87 -8.98 8.12
C LYS A 170 2.14 -7.74 7.26
N ILE A 171 3.39 -7.43 6.93
CA ILE A 171 3.76 -6.32 6.03
C ILE A 171 3.20 -6.57 4.62
N ILE A 172 3.32 -7.80 4.11
CA ILE A 172 2.75 -8.17 2.82
C ILE A 172 1.25 -7.85 2.79
N LEU A 173 0.49 -8.22 3.83
CA LEU A 173 -0.97 -8.12 3.83
C LEU A 173 -1.55 -6.83 4.35
N SER A 174 -0.79 -6.05 5.10
CA SER A 174 -1.25 -4.74 5.57
C SER A 174 -0.86 -3.63 4.59
N PHE A 175 0.20 -3.83 3.80
CA PHE A 175 0.80 -2.76 2.99
C PHE A 175 1.00 -3.10 1.52
N LEU A 176 1.67 -4.21 1.19
CA LEU A 176 2.03 -4.52 -0.20
C LEU A 176 0.82 -5.01 -1.02
N LEU A 177 0.06 -5.95 -0.45
CA LEU A 177 -1.08 -6.64 -1.04
C LEU A 177 -2.30 -6.60 -0.10
N PRO A 178 -2.73 -5.41 0.38
CA PRO A 178 -3.81 -5.33 1.35
C PRO A 178 -5.12 -5.72 0.70
N ASN A 179 -5.66 -6.89 1.06
CA ASN A 179 -6.90 -7.41 0.52
C ASN A 179 -7.87 -7.75 1.66
N LYS A 180 -9.06 -7.13 1.66
CA LYS A 180 -10.09 -7.45 2.65
C LYS A 180 -10.89 -8.66 2.16
N GLY A 181 -10.73 -9.77 2.86
CA GLY A 181 -11.58 -10.95 2.69
C GLY A 181 -11.15 -11.93 1.60
N ARG A 182 -10.00 -11.71 0.93
CA ARG A 182 -9.35 -12.77 0.15
C ARG A 182 -8.26 -13.44 0.96
N ASN A 183 -8.16 -14.74 0.74
CA ASN A 183 -7.15 -15.58 1.35
C ASN A 183 -5.74 -15.20 0.88
N VAL A 184 -4.80 -15.32 1.79
CA VAL A 184 -3.38 -15.29 1.44
C VAL A 184 -3.05 -16.65 0.85
N GLY A 185 -2.64 -16.64 -0.42
CA GLY A 185 -2.10 -17.85 -1.04
C GLY A 185 -0.89 -18.33 -0.26
N VAL A 186 -0.84 -19.64 0.02
CA VAL A 186 0.25 -20.28 0.79
C VAL A 186 1.64 -19.98 0.25
N LYS A 187 1.75 -19.69 -1.06
CA LYS A 187 2.98 -19.20 -1.68
C LYS A 187 3.65 -18.05 -0.93
N TYR A 188 2.89 -17.11 -0.34
CA TYR A 188 3.49 -15.98 0.39
C TYR A 188 3.94 -16.39 1.79
N VAL A 189 3.36 -17.45 2.35
CA VAL A 189 3.73 -18.04 3.64
C VAL A 189 5.03 -18.80 3.49
N ASP A 190 5.15 -19.59 2.43
CA ASP A 190 6.35 -20.33 2.13
C ASP A 190 7.49 -19.39 1.69
N LEU A 191 7.15 -18.28 1.01
CA LEU A 191 8.12 -17.27 0.61
C LEU A 191 8.79 -16.57 1.80
N VAL A 192 8.06 -16.29 2.89
CA VAL A 192 8.67 -15.67 4.08
C VAL A 192 9.57 -16.64 4.84
N ASP A 193 9.47 -17.95 4.61
CA ASP A 193 10.32 -18.94 5.29
C ASP A 193 11.79 -18.86 4.84
N SER A 194 12.02 -18.42 3.59
CA SER A 194 13.35 -18.20 3.00
C SER A 194 13.56 -16.73 2.67
N LEU A 195 14.35 -16.02 3.48
CA LEU A 195 14.69 -14.62 3.22
C LEU A 195 15.38 -14.41 1.88
N VAL A 196 16.15 -15.40 1.39
CA VAL A 196 16.78 -15.36 0.06
C VAL A 196 15.71 -15.32 -1.03
N GLN A 197 14.73 -16.22 -0.97
CA GLN A 197 13.63 -16.24 -1.93
C GLN A 197 12.75 -14.99 -1.79
N PHE A 198 12.44 -14.58 -0.56
CA PHE A 198 11.71 -13.34 -0.26
C PHE A 198 12.38 -12.13 -0.92
N ASN A 199 13.70 -12.00 -0.80
CA ASN A 199 14.45 -10.88 -1.37
C ASN A 199 14.54 -10.93 -2.90
N ARG A 200 14.55 -12.12 -3.50
CA ARG A 200 14.57 -12.35 -4.96
C ARG A 200 13.18 -12.25 -5.61
N PHE A 201 12.11 -12.26 -4.82
CA PHE A 201 10.76 -12.21 -5.35
C PHE A 201 10.42 -10.80 -5.88
N PRO A 202 9.86 -10.67 -7.11
CA PRO A 202 9.60 -9.37 -7.74
C PRO A 202 8.40 -8.64 -7.15
N TRP A 203 8.54 -8.19 -5.90
CA TRP A 203 7.51 -7.52 -5.13
C TRP A 203 6.94 -6.31 -5.86
N GLY A 204 7.77 -5.51 -6.55
CA GLY A 204 7.30 -4.35 -7.31
C GLY A 204 6.31 -4.75 -8.42
N GLY A 205 6.60 -5.83 -9.13
CA GLY A 205 5.72 -6.37 -10.17
C GLY A 205 4.44 -6.95 -9.59
N GLN A 206 4.53 -7.64 -8.44
CA GLN A 206 3.36 -8.22 -7.77
C GLN A 206 2.43 -7.14 -7.18
N VAL A 207 3.00 -6.10 -6.57
CA VAL A 207 2.25 -4.92 -6.10
C VAL A 207 1.56 -4.22 -7.27
N TYR A 208 2.26 -4.02 -8.39
CA TYR A 208 1.67 -3.44 -9.59
C TYR A 208 0.49 -4.26 -10.11
N LYS A 209 0.64 -5.58 -10.27
CA LYS A 209 -0.43 -6.48 -10.74
C LYS A 209 -1.63 -6.47 -9.79
N PHE A 210 -1.37 -6.50 -8.48
CA PHE A 210 -2.43 -6.41 -7.48
C PHE A 210 -3.17 -5.08 -7.60
N PHE A 211 -2.43 -3.98 -7.64
CA PHE A 211 -2.99 -2.65 -7.77
C PHE A 211 -3.81 -2.49 -9.06
N TRP A 212 -3.31 -3.00 -10.19
CA TRP A 212 -4.03 -3.04 -11.46
C TRP A 212 -5.38 -3.76 -11.33
N SER A 213 -5.39 -4.96 -10.74
CA SER A 213 -6.64 -5.72 -10.53
C SER A 213 -7.67 -4.93 -9.71
N GLN A 214 -7.22 -4.14 -8.74
CA GLN A 214 -8.10 -3.31 -7.92
C GLN A 214 -8.63 -2.10 -8.65
N ILE A 215 -7.85 -1.52 -9.58
CA ILE A 215 -8.32 -0.44 -10.45
C ILE A 215 -9.39 -0.94 -11.41
N VAL A 216 -9.17 -2.09 -12.05
CA VAL A 216 -10.14 -2.70 -12.96
C VAL A 216 -11.44 -3.02 -12.21
N GLU A 217 -11.35 -3.70 -11.06
CA GLU A 217 -12.51 -4.02 -10.21
C GLU A 217 -13.28 -2.77 -9.78
N PHE A 218 -12.56 -1.68 -9.46
CA PHE A 218 -13.16 -0.40 -9.12
C PHE A 218 -13.86 0.27 -10.32
N ALA A 219 -13.24 0.24 -11.51
CA ALA A 219 -13.79 0.80 -12.73
C ALA A 219 -15.04 0.04 -13.22
N ASP A 220 -15.00 -1.28 -13.15
CA ASP A 220 -16.13 -2.16 -13.46
C ASP A 220 -17.28 -1.91 -12.50
N TYR A 221 -16.98 -1.84 -11.20
CA TYR A 221 -17.98 -1.50 -10.19
C TYR A 221 -18.61 -0.13 -10.45
N ARG A 222 -17.83 0.89 -10.83
CA ARG A 222 -18.37 2.23 -11.14
C ARG A 222 -19.26 2.22 -12.37
N SER A 223 -18.86 1.47 -13.40
CA SER A 223 -19.64 1.31 -14.64
C SER A 223 -20.95 0.57 -14.39
N ALA A 224 -20.93 -0.44 -13.53
CA ALA A 224 -22.11 -1.20 -13.12
C ALA A 224 -23.01 -0.44 -12.12
N ALA A 225 -22.41 0.33 -11.20
CA ALA A 225 -23.10 1.09 -10.15
C ALA A 225 -23.80 2.36 -10.66
N GLY A 226 -23.86 2.58 -11.98
CA GLY A 226 -24.81 3.50 -12.61
C GLY A 226 -26.28 3.23 -12.25
N LYS A 227 -26.58 2.17 -11.47
CA LYS A 227 -27.91 1.85 -10.92
C LYS A 227 -27.78 1.35 -9.46
N LYS A 228 -28.12 2.22 -8.48
CA LYS A 228 -28.62 1.84 -7.14
C LYS A 228 -27.72 0.97 -6.22
N SER A 229 -26.52 1.41 -5.88
CA SER A 229 -25.75 0.70 -4.84
C SER A 229 -25.16 1.66 -3.80
N ASP A 230 -25.75 1.65 -2.60
CA ASP A 230 -25.27 2.32 -1.38
C ASP A 230 -24.08 1.61 -0.70
N LYS A 231 -23.50 0.57 -1.33
CA LYS A 231 -22.32 -0.10 -0.77
C LYS A 231 -21.12 0.85 -0.80
N ALA A 232 -20.55 1.10 0.37
CA ALA A 232 -19.28 1.80 0.53
C ALA A 232 -18.19 1.10 -0.30
N LEU A 233 -17.58 1.84 -1.22
CA LEU A 233 -16.57 1.31 -2.13
C LEU A 233 -15.23 1.26 -1.40
N SER A 234 -14.72 0.05 -1.18
CA SER A 234 -13.42 -0.14 -0.55
C SER A 234 -12.35 -0.27 -1.62
N LEU A 235 -11.39 0.66 -1.63
CA LEU A 235 -10.22 0.55 -2.48
C LEU A 235 -9.09 -0.13 -1.71
N HIS A 236 -8.68 -1.28 -2.24
CA HIS A 236 -7.61 -2.10 -1.73
C HIS A 236 -6.36 -1.92 -2.60
N GLY A 237 -5.17 -2.05 -2.01
CA GLY A 237 -3.89 -1.80 -2.67
C GLY A 237 -3.09 -0.63 -2.10
N CYS A 238 -1.83 -0.54 -2.50
CA CYS A 238 -0.90 0.51 -2.06
C CYS A 238 -1.24 1.86 -2.74
N THR A 239 -2.36 2.47 -2.36
CA THR A 239 -2.89 3.73 -2.93
C THR A 239 -1.91 4.90 -2.81
N ARG A 240 -0.97 4.80 -1.88
CA ARG A 240 0.18 5.71 -1.77
C ARG A 240 1.03 5.74 -3.03
N VAL A 241 1.25 4.59 -3.68
CA VAL A 241 1.97 4.54 -4.95
C VAL A 241 1.25 5.36 -6.01
N LEU A 242 -0.08 5.29 -6.08
CA LEU A 242 -0.87 6.07 -7.01
C LEU A 242 -0.79 7.57 -6.73
N MET A 243 -0.90 7.98 -5.47
CA MET A 243 -0.75 9.38 -5.08
C MET A 243 0.62 9.93 -5.46
N ILE A 244 1.68 9.20 -5.13
CA ILE A 244 3.07 9.59 -5.41
C ILE A 244 3.32 9.66 -6.90
N TRP A 245 2.92 8.62 -7.63
CA TRP A 245 3.05 8.55 -9.08
C TRP A 245 2.31 9.70 -9.77
N THR A 246 1.08 10.00 -9.34
CA THR A 246 0.27 11.06 -9.97
C THR A 246 0.92 12.41 -9.77
N PHE A 247 1.39 12.70 -8.57
CA PHE A 247 2.12 13.95 -8.30
C PHE A 247 3.40 14.05 -9.12
N LEU A 248 4.23 13.01 -9.15
CA LEU A 248 5.44 13.00 -9.99
C LEU A 248 5.11 13.21 -11.47
N SER A 249 4.01 12.63 -11.95
CA SER A 249 3.55 12.78 -13.32
C SER A 249 3.06 14.20 -13.62
N ILE A 250 2.24 14.79 -12.74
CA ILE A 250 1.75 16.17 -12.88
C ILE A 250 2.88 17.19 -12.74
N LEU A 251 3.82 16.97 -11.82
CA LEU A 251 5.00 17.82 -11.68
C LEU A 251 5.85 17.81 -12.96
N SER A 252 6.07 16.63 -13.53
CA SER A 252 6.80 16.49 -14.80
C SER A 252 6.13 17.27 -15.94
N LEU A 253 4.80 17.48 -15.88
CA LEU A 253 4.06 18.26 -16.86
C LEU A 253 4.12 19.79 -16.65
N LYS A 254 4.32 20.29 -15.42
CA LYS A 254 4.12 21.72 -15.11
C LYS A 254 5.23 22.41 -14.33
N PHE A 255 6.06 21.69 -13.58
CA PHE A 255 6.97 22.30 -12.61
C PHE A 255 8.41 21.82 -12.87
N GLN A 256 9.16 22.61 -13.63
CA GLN A 256 10.59 22.42 -13.87
C GLN A 256 11.49 22.61 -12.62
N ARG A 257 10.94 23.02 -11.48
CA ARG A 257 11.71 23.38 -10.27
C ARG A 257 11.15 22.75 -8.99
N ILE A 258 11.47 21.48 -8.76
CA ILE A 258 11.47 20.88 -7.41
C ILE A 258 12.74 20.04 -7.31
N GLU A 259 13.82 20.64 -6.85
CA GLU A 259 15.19 20.13 -7.00
C GLU A 259 15.64 19.12 -5.93
N GLU A 260 14.89 18.88 -4.84
CA GLU A 260 15.43 18.10 -3.72
C GLU A 260 14.77 16.73 -3.50
N SER A 261 13.44 16.61 -3.67
CA SER A 261 12.74 15.33 -3.45
C SER A 261 12.76 14.38 -4.66
N ILE A 262 13.10 14.90 -5.85
CA ILE A 262 13.15 14.12 -7.09
C ILE A 262 14.38 13.21 -7.13
N HIS A 263 15.45 13.49 -6.37
CA HIS A 263 16.67 12.68 -6.41
C HIS A 263 16.70 11.52 -5.41
N LEU A 264 15.83 11.52 -4.39
CA LEU A 264 15.81 10.46 -3.39
C LEU A 264 15.32 9.13 -3.97
N PHE A 265 15.95 8.04 -3.54
CA PHE A 265 15.54 6.68 -3.89
C PHE A 265 15.43 5.80 -2.63
N PRO A 266 14.29 5.12 -2.43
CA PRO A 266 13.08 5.23 -3.24
C PRO A 266 12.34 6.56 -3.06
N LYS A 267 11.52 6.94 -4.04
CA LYS A 267 10.85 8.26 -4.06
C LYS A 267 9.95 8.48 -2.84
N LEU A 268 9.43 7.42 -2.24
CA LEU A 268 8.64 7.48 -1.01
C LEU A 268 9.38 8.10 0.19
N GLN A 269 10.71 8.06 0.24
CA GLN A 269 11.49 8.72 1.30
C GLN A 269 11.36 10.26 1.25
N GLY A 270 11.23 10.83 0.05
CA GLY A 270 11.10 12.28 -0.13
C GLY A 270 9.71 12.82 0.20
N TRP A 271 8.80 11.96 0.66
CA TRP A 271 7.38 12.27 0.80
C TRP A 271 6.95 12.39 2.27
N ARG A 272 7.66 13.21 3.05
CA ARG A 272 7.24 13.54 4.42
C ARG A 272 6.05 14.49 4.38
N MET A 273 4.93 14.17 5.04
CA MET A 273 3.73 15.04 5.13
C MET A 273 4.06 16.47 5.61
N THR A 274 5.05 16.63 6.49
CA THR A 274 5.50 17.94 6.98
C THR A 274 6.12 18.81 5.88
N SER A 275 6.68 18.20 4.84
CA SER A 275 7.24 18.87 3.66
C SER A 275 6.21 19.08 2.54
N PHE A 276 5.08 18.38 2.61
CA PHE A 276 3.95 18.55 1.69
C PHE A 276 3.22 19.86 2.03
N LYS A 277 3.83 20.97 1.63
CA LYS A 277 3.30 22.32 1.86
C LYS A 277 1.87 22.34 1.31
N ARG A 278 0.89 22.84 2.07
CA ARG A 278 -0.52 23.05 1.64
C ARG A 278 -0.65 23.52 0.19
N ARG A 279 0.29 24.35 -0.29
CA ARG A 279 0.40 24.82 -1.68
C ARG A 279 0.48 23.71 -2.72
N GLN A 280 1.23 22.63 -2.50
CA GLN A 280 1.33 21.50 -3.43
C GLN A 280 0.01 20.73 -3.56
N ILE A 281 -0.71 20.54 -2.46
CA ILE A 281 -2.06 19.95 -2.45
C ILE A 281 -3.04 20.87 -3.18
N VAL A 282 -2.97 22.18 -2.94
CA VAL A 282 -3.80 23.18 -3.62
C VAL A 282 -3.51 23.18 -5.11
N CYS A 283 -2.25 23.13 -5.53
CA CYS A 283 -1.87 23.02 -6.95
C CYS A 283 -2.43 21.74 -7.57
N LEU A 284 -2.31 20.61 -6.88
CA LEU A 284 -2.78 19.34 -7.41
C LEU A 284 -4.31 19.28 -7.48
N LYS A 285 -5.00 19.77 -6.44
CA LYS A 285 -6.44 19.98 -6.47
C LYS A 285 -6.85 20.95 -7.57
N SER A 286 -6.14 22.06 -7.76
CA SER A 286 -6.47 23.02 -8.83
C SER A 286 -6.31 22.41 -10.22
N PHE A 287 -5.26 21.61 -10.44
CA PHE A 287 -5.01 20.97 -11.73
C PHE A 287 -5.96 19.82 -12.02
N LEU A 288 -6.35 19.07 -10.98
CA LEU A 288 -7.39 18.06 -11.12
C LEU A 288 -8.75 18.75 -11.32
N LEU A 289 -9.15 19.67 -10.44
CA LEU A 289 -10.47 20.30 -10.43
C LEU A 289 -10.68 21.36 -11.53
N THR A 290 -9.64 21.75 -12.29
CA THR A 290 -9.86 22.53 -13.51
C THR A 290 -10.74 21.74 -14.48
N PRO A 291 -11.83 22.34 -15.01
CA PRO A 291 -12.88 21.62 -15.73
C PRO A 291 -12.33 20.88 -16.96
N LYS A 292 -13.04 19.80 -17.31
CA LYS A 292 -12.78 18.82 -18.39
C LYS A 292 -12.78 19.41 -19.82
N CYS A 293 -12.44 20.68 -20.00
CA CYS A 293 -12.47 21.37 -21.28
C CYS A 293 -11.06 21.48 -21.87
N TRP A 294 -10.48 20.35 -22.30
CA TRP A 294 -9.49 20.25 -23.39
C TRP A 294 -9.53 18.83 -23.98
#